data_AF-A0A2V9KCS7-F1
#
_entry.id   AF-A0A2V9KCS7-F1
#
_cell.length_a   1.000
_cell.length_b   1.000
_cell.length_c   1.000
_cell.angle_alpha   90.00
_cell.angle_beta   90.00
_cell.angle_gamma   90.00
#
_symmetry.space_group_name_H-M   'P 1'
#
loop_
_entity.id
_entity.type
_entity.pdbx_description
1 polymer ?
#
loop_
_entity_poly.entity_id
_entity_poly.type
_entity_poly.pdbx_seq_one_letter_code
_entity_poly.pdbx_strand_id
1 'polypeptide(L)'
;VLVGGGAKLGGLAAIAETTLGMPVRVASPRGLGKMGDKLPDTSYTTLVGLIAYGNRLELLRGQDDTSTSWTGRLWRALGGGGD
;
A
#
# COMPACT_ATOMS: atom_id res chain seq x y z
N VAL A 1 12.52 -12.94 -2.35
CA VAL A 1 12.64 -11.88 -1.32
C VAL A 1 11.96 -12.39 -0.06
N LEU A 2 12.63 -12.34 1.09
CA LEU A 2 12.08 -12.77 2.38
C LEU A 2 11.61 -11.56 3.19
N VAL A 3 10.45 -11.70 3.83
CA VAL A 3 9.80 -10.67 4.67
C VAL A 3 9.15 -11.33 5.89
N GLY A 4 8.68 -10.54 6.85
CA GLY A 4 8.08 -11.01 8.10
C GLY A 4 9.12 -11.30 9.19
N GLY A 5 8.65 -11.85 10.31
CA GLY A 5 9.51 -12.17 11.46
C GLY A 5 10.46 -13.34 11.18
N GLY A 6 10.01 -14.37 10.45
CA GLY A 6 10.83 -15.52 10.07
C GLY A 6 12.04 -15.14 9.21
N ALA A 7 11.94 -14.07 8.41
CA ALA A 7 13.04 -13.57 7.59
C ALA A 7 14.27 -13.11 8.40
N LYS A 8 14.13 -12.90 9.72
CA LYS A 8 15.22 -12.52 10.62
C LYS A 8 16.00 -13.70 11.19
N LEU A 9 15.55 -14.93 10.93
CA LEU A 9 16.29 -16.11 11.35
C LEU A 9 17.66 -16.12 10.66
N GLY A 10 18.72 -16.11 11.48
CA GLY A 10 20.09 -16.12 10.99
C GLY A 10 20.31 -17.28 10.04
N GLY A 11 20.93 -17.01 8.88
CA GLY A 11 21.21 -18.02 7.86
C GLY A 11 20.02 -18.45 6.99
N LEU A 12 18.79 -18.01 7.27
CA LEU A 12 17.62 -18.39 6.47
C LEU A 12 17.76 -17.97 5.00
N ALA A 13 18.28 -16.77 4.74
CA ALA A 13 18.50 -16.30 3.38
C ALA A 13 19.47 -17.22 2.62
N ALA A 14 20.60 -17.58 3.23
CA ALA A 14 21.59 -18.47 2.62
C ALA A 14 21.02 -19.88 2.36
N ILE A 15 20.27 -20.44 3.30
CA ILE A 15 19.62 -21.75 3.11
C ILE A 15 18.58 -21.66 1.98
N ALA A 16 17.78 -20.60 1.95
CA ALA A 16 16.80 -20.38 0.90
C ALA A 16 17.46 -20.22 -0.49
N GLU A 17 18.63 -19.55 -0.60
CA GLU A 17 19.38 -19.48 -1.86
C GLU A 17 19.81 -20.87 -2.34
N THR A 18 20.41 -21.67 -1.45
CA THR A 18 20.85 -23.03 -1.80
C THR A 18 19.70 -23.95 -2.17
N THR A 19 18.56 -23.80 -1.50
CA THR A 19 17.36 -24.64 -1.70
C THR A 19 16.60 -24.25 -2.97
N LEU A 20 16.47 -22.96 -3.24
CA LEU A 20 15.69 -22.45 -4.37
C LEU A 20 16.52 -22.30 -5.65
N GLY A 21 17.86 -22.38 -5.58
CA GLY A 21 18.75 -22.21 -6.73
C GLY A 21 18.68 -20.82 -7.36
N MET A 22 18.27 -19.81 -6.59
CA MET A 22 18.07 -18.43 -7.07
C MET A 22 18.49 -17.41 -6.00
N PRO A 23 18.82 -16.16 -6.39
CA PRO A 23 19.18 -15.12 -5.43
C PRO A 23 18.04 -14.81 -4.44
N VAL A 24 18.37 -14.75 -3.15
CA VAL A 24 17.42 -14.46 -2.07
C VAL A 24 17.97 -13.33 -1.20
N ARG A 25 17.14 -12.31 -0.98
CA ARG A 25 17.44 -11.19 -0.09
C ARG A 25 16.31 -10.97 0.92
N VAL A 26 16.66 -10.48 2.10
CA VAL A 26 15.72 -9.98 3.10
C VAL A 26 15.35 -8.53 2.74
N ALA A 27 14.06 -8.18 2.79
CA ALA A 27 13.59 -6.83 2.48
C ALA A 27 12.80 -6.20 3.62
N SER A 28 13.00 -4.89 3.77
CA SER A 28 12.28 -4.02 4.67
C SER A 28 11.29 -3.11 3.92
N PRO A 29 10.18 -2.72 4.57
CA PRO A 29 9.27 -1.73 4.00
C PRO A 29 9.97 -0.37 3.82
N ARG A 30 9.65 0.34 2.72
CA ARG A 30 10.27 1.63 2.34
C ARG A 30 9.27 2.78 2.48
N GLY A 31 9.77 4.02 2.48
CA GLY A 31 8.95 5.22 2.54
C GLY A 31 8.54 5.64 3.96
N LEU A 32 9.20 5.08 4.98
CA LEU A 32 8.86 5.27 6.40
C LEU A 32 9.86 6.18 7.15
N GLY A 33 10.65 6.99 6.44
CA GLY A 33 11.76 7.76 7.04
C GLY A 33 11.35 8.77 8.12
N LYS A 34 10.05 9.10 8.22
CA LYS A 34 9.49 9.98 9.26
C LYS A 34 8.72 9.23 10.36
N MET A 35 8.66 7.90 10.30
CA MET A 35 7.72 7.07 11.06
C MET A 35 8.35 6.35 12.28
N GLY A 36 9.52 6.80 12.74
CA GLY A 36 10.24 6.18 13.87
C GLY A 36 10.90 4.84 13.50
N ASP A 37 11.71 4.32 14.41
CA ASP A 37 12.72 3.29 14.06
C ASP A 37 12.17 1.86 13.98
N LYS A 38 10.94 1.62 14.47
CA LYS A 38 10.34 0.27 14.50
C LYS A 38 9.67 -0.13 13.19
N LEU A 39 9.08 0.83 12.48
CA LEU A 39 8.30 0.56 11.27
C LEU A 39 9.14 0.11 10.04
N PRO A 40 10.41 0.53 9.87
CA PRO A 40 11.31 0.01 8.83
C PRO A 40 11.72 -1.47 8.97
N ASP A 41 11.16 -2.19 9.93
CA ASP A 41 11.52 -3.58 10.21
C ASP A 41 10.69 -4.58 9.38
N THR A 42 11.32 -5.70 9.01
CA THR A 42 10.74 -6.72 8.11
C THR A 42 9.48 -7.38 8.67
N SER A 43 9.31 -7.40 9.99
CA SER A 43 8.12 -7.94 10.67
C SER A 43 6.87 -7.12 10.38
N TYR A 44 7.01 -5.82 10.07
CA TYR A 44 5.88 -4.91 9.81
C TYR A 44 5.51 -4.78 8.33
N THR A 45 6.18 -5.50 7.43
CA THR A 45 5.93 -5.40 5.97
C THR A 45 4.48 -5.62 5.60
N THR A 46 3.78 -6.57 6.23
CA THR A 46 2.36 -6.83 5.95
C THR A 46 1.49 -5.63 6.34
N LEU A 47 1.69 -5.08 7.54
CA LEU A 47 0.93 -3.93 8.03
C LEU A 47 1.19 -2.70 7.16
N VAL A 48 2.45 -2.41 6.85
CA VAL A 48 2.81 -1.29 5.97
C VAL A 48 2.20 -1.48 4.58
N GLY A 49 2.22 -2.70 4.05
CA GLY A 49 1.59 -3.03 2.77
C GLY A 49 0.08 -2.79 2.76
N LEU A 50 -0.61 -3.17 3.85
CA LEU A 50 -2.05 -2.93 3.99
C LEU A 50 -2.38 -1.43 4.06
N ILE A 51 -1.59 -0.65 4.79
CA ILE A 51 -1.78 0.81 4.86
C ILE A 51 -1.55 1.44 3.47
N ALA A 52 -0.47 1.05 2.78
CA ALA A 52 -0.18 1.54 1.44
C ALA A 52 -1.28 1.15 0.44
N TYR A 53 -1.84 -0.06 0.58
CA TYR A 53 -2.96 -0.52 -0.23
C TYR A 53 -4.23 0.29 0.03
N GLY A 54 -4.58 0.53 1.29
CA GLY A 54 -5.72 1.37 1.67
C GLY A 54 -5.62 2.79 1.12
N ASN A 55 -4.44 3.42 1.28
CA ASN A 55 -4.17 4.74 0.71
C ASN A 55 -4.31 4.75 -0.83
N ARG A 56 -3.81 3.70 -1.51
CA ARG A 56 -4.00 3.57 -2.97
C ARG A 56 -5.48 3.46 -3.36
N LEU A 57 -6.28 2.74 -2.58
CA LEU A 57 -7.71 2.59 -2.85
C LEU A 57 -8.47 3.91 -2.68
N GLU A 58 -8.13 4.72 -1.67
CA GLU A 58 -8.70 6.06 -1.47
C GLU A 58 -8.38 7.00 -2.63
N LEU A 59 -7.12 7.01 -3.09
CA LEU A 59 -6.69 7.81 -4.24
C LEU A 59 -7.43 7.42 -5.53
N LEU A 60 -7.69 6.11 -5.74
CA LEU A 60 -8.46 5.64 -6.88
C LEU A 60 -9.94 6.05 -6.77
N ARG A 61 -10.53 5.97 -5.58
CA ARG A 61 -11.93 6.37 -5.34
C ARG A 61 -12.17 7.86 -5.52
N GLY A 62 -11.24 8.71 -5.10
CA GLY A 62 -11.33 10.16 -5.31
C GLY A 62 -11.32 10.58 -6.78
N GLN A 63 -10.88 9.69 -7.68
CA GLN A 63 -10.83 9.96 -9.12
C GLN A 63 -12.19 9.77 -9.81
N ASP A 64 -13.04 8.87 -9.30
CA ASP A 64 -14.37 8.61 -9.85
C ASP A 64 -15.39 9.72 -9.53
N ASP A 65 -15.18 10.47 -8.44
CA ASP A 65 -16.07 11.56 -7.99
C ASP A 65 -16.04 12.82 -8.88
N THR A 66 -15.09 12.91 -9.82
CA THR A 66 -14.95 14.11 -10.66
C THR A 66 -15.92 14.12 -11.86
N SER A 67 -16.39 12.96 -12.34
CA SER A 67 -17.25 12.88 -13.53
C SER A 67 -18.75 13.08 -13.26
N THR A 68 -19.18 13.00 -11.99
CA THR A 68 -20.59 13.18 -11.58
C THR A 68 -20.84 14.54 -10.89
N SER A 69 -19.79 15.18 -10.36
CA SER A 69 -19.91 16.44 -9.60
C SER A 69 -20.31 17.65 -10.47
N TRP A 70 -19.88 17.71 -11.73
CA TRP A 70 -20.24 18.82 -12.63
C TRP A 70 -21.67 18.73 -13.19
N THR A 71 -22.12 17.54 -13.58
CA THR A 71 -23.47 17.27 -14.11
C THR A 71 -24.52 17.33 -13.01
N GLY A 72 -24.21 16.92 -11.79
CA GLY A 72 -25.09 17.10 -10.63
C GLY A 72 -25.30 18.58 -10.26
N ARG A 73 -24.29 19.44 -10.47
CA ARG A 73 -24.41 20.89 -10.29
C ARG A 73 -25.18 21.55 -11.43
N LEU A 74 -24.99 21.08 -12.66
CA LEU A 74 -25.75 21.52 -13.84
C LEU A 74 -27.23 21.16 -13.74
N TRP A 75 -27.57 19.94 -13.33
CA TRP A 75 -28.96 19.53 -13.12
C TRP A 75 -29.61 20.21 -11.93
N ARG A 76 -28.84 20.65 -10.93
CA ARG A 76 -29.38 21.47 -9.84
C ARG A 76 -29.58 22.94 -10.24
N ALA A 77 -28.76 23.44 -11.16
CA ALA A 77 -28.90 24.78 -11.73
C ALA A 77 -29.99 24.89 -12.81
N LEU A 78 -30.27 23.79 -13.53
CA LEU A 78 -31.31 23.74 -14.57
C LEU A 78 -32.61 23.06 -14.11
N GLY A 79 -32.57 22.16 -13.13
CA GLY A 79 -33.72 21.35 -12.68
C GLY A 79 -34.31 21.75 -11.33
N GLY A 80 -33.82 22.82 -10.71
CA GLY A 80 -34.39 23.39 -9.48
C GLY A 80 -35.40 24.50 -9.78
N GLY A 81 -36.56 24.16 -10.34
CA GLY A 81 -37.62 25.13 -10.64
C GLY A 81 -38.80 24.49 -11.36
N GLY A 82 -39.72 23.93 -10.59
CA GLY A 82 -41.02 23.44 -11.05
C GLY A 82 -41.77 22.86 -9.86
N ASP A 83 -42.97 23.39 -9.63
CA ASP A 83 -43.88 23.19 -8.50
C ASP A 83 -44.24 21.73 -8.17
#